data_AF-A0A7V9SA68-F1
#
_entry.id   AF-A0A7V9SA68-F1
#
_cell.length_a   1.000
_cell.length_b   1.000
_cell.length_c   1.000
_cell.angle_alpha   90.00
_cell.angle_beta   90.00
_cell.angle_gamma   90.00
#
_symmetry.space_group_name_H-M   'P 1'
#
loop_
_entity.id
_entity.type
_entity.pdbx_description
1 polymer ?
#
loop_
_entity_poly.entity_id
_entity_poly.type
_entity_poly.pdbx_seq_one_letter_code
_entity_poly.pdbx_strand_id
1 'polypeptide(L)'
;MRAYAWGLALLVLAAPAAARLWKPTPPQVAMDYATISHIKGTEGRVIVTWMAAPLVPAPTMQPLLDRYVVISIVHTRQGAGGAVTWDDIEGVQVTDGNGQALKEVTPDTIPPSLVGMTASAEAAMRQSTQGKGKMHWGIYEAGAVNACRPGKLVVAYDGEQYSWDTPMPGCPKT
;
A
#
# COMPACT_ATOMS: atom_id res chain seq x y z
N MET A 1 -38.94 -45.32 24.17
CA MET A 1 -37.49 -45.07 23.96
C MET A 1 -37.28 -44.82 22.48
N ARG A 2 -37.06 -43.57 22.05
CA ARG A 2 -36.77 -43.19 20.66
C ARG A 2 -35.45 -42.44 20.64
N ALA A 3 -34.42 -43.04 20.06
CA ALA A 3 -33.13 -42.42 19.83
C ALA A 3 -33.15 -41.74 18.45
N TYR A 4 -32.93 -40.42 18.41
CA TYR A 4 -32.67 -39.69 17.18
C TYR A 4 -31.17 -39.39 17.13
N ALA A 5 -30.46 -40.11 16.24
CA ALA A 5 -29.06 -39.85 15.93
C ALA A 5 -29.00 -38.64 14.97
N TRP A 6 -28.48 -37.53 15.46
CA TRP A 6 -28.15 -36.35 14.65
C TRP A 6 -26.76 -36.54 14.03
N GLY A 7 -26.73 -36.82 12.73
CA GLY A 7 -25.50 -36.81 11.94
C GLY A 7 -25.10 -35.37 11.61
N LEU A 8 -24.01 -34.89 12.24
CA LEU A 8 -23.41 -33.59 11.92
C LEU A 8 -22.48 -33.77 10.71
N ALA A 9 -22.96 -33.38 9.53
CA ALA A 9 -22.13 -33.33 8.32
C ALA A 9 -21.22 -32.10 8.36
N LEU A 10 -19.96 -32.29 8.74
CA LEU A 10 -18.88 -31.31 8.62
C LEU A 10 -18.48 -31.14 7.15
N LEU A 11 -19.16 -30.23 6.44
CA LEU A 11 -18.71 -29.72 5.15
C LEU A 11 -17.51 -28.81 5.37
N VAL A 12 -16.30 -29.40 5.33
CA VAL A 12 -15.04 -28.67 5.24
C VAL A 12 -14.98 -28.06 3.84
N LEU A 13 -15.37 -26.79 3.72
CA LEU A 13 -15.08 -25.98 2.54
C LEU A 13 -13.57 -25.75 2.50
N ALA A 14 -12.85 -26.64 1.83
CA ALA A 14 -11.44 -26.45 1.53
C ALA A 14 -11.28 -25.23 0.61
N ALA A 15 -11.02 -24.07 1.19
CA ALA A 15 -10.58 -22.93 0.41
C ALA A 15 -9.29 -23.35 -0.32
N PRO A 16 -9.16 -23.11 -1.64
CA PRO A 16 -7.95 -23.45 -2.36
C PRO A 16 -6.78 -22.69 -1.74
N ALA A 17 -5.84 -23.44 -1.17
CA ALA A 17 -4.55 -22.89 -0.76
C ALA A 17 -3.80 -22.52 -2.05
N ALA A 18 -3.94 -21.27 -2.49
CA ALA A 18 -3.15 -20.75 -3.59
C ALA A 18 -1.70 -20.61 -3.13
N ALA A 19 -0.85 -21.54 -3.55
CA ALA A 19 0.60 -21.33 -3.45
C ALA A 19 0.95 -20.05 -4.22
N ARG A 20 1.89 -19.25 -3.69
CA ARG A 20 2.41 -18.06 -4.40
C ARG A 20 2.74 -18.47 -5.84
N LEU A 21 2.30 -17.68 -6.82
CA LEU A 21 2.62 -17.95 -8.22
C LEU A 21 4.14 -18.04 -8.35
N TRP A 22 4.64 -19.18 -8.82
CA TRP A 22 6.08 -19.38 -8.95
C TRP A 22 6.70 -18.44 -10.01
N LYS A 23 5.87 -17.94 -10.95
CA LYS A 23 6.21 -16.87 -11.90
C LYS A 23 5.27 -15.69 -11.68
N PRO A 24 5.64 -14.68 -10.89
CA PRO A 24 4.81 -13.50 -10.72
C PRO A 24 4.58 -12.84 -12.07
N THR A 25 3.37 -12.35 -12.30
CA THR A 25 3.05 -11.58 -13.50
C THR A 25 3.76 -10.21 -13.43
N PRO A 26 4.01 -9.52 -14.56
CA PRO A 26 4.63 -8.20 -14.52
C PRO A 26 3.91 -7.19 -13.60
N PRO A 27 2.56 -7.11 -13.58
CA PRO A 27 1.85 -6.27 -12.61
C PRO A 27 2.10 -6.66 -11.15
N GLN A 28 2.24 -7.96 -10.87
CA GLN A 28 2.53 -8.44 -9.53
C GLN A 28 3.93 -8.04 -9.08
N VAL A 29 4.93 -8.15 -9.96
CA VAL A 29 6.30 -7.68 -9.67
C VAL A 29 6.32 -6.17 -9.40
N ALA A 30 5.57 -5.39 -10.18
CA ALA A 30 5.46 -3.95 -9.96
C ALA A 30 4.82 -3.63 -8.60
N MET A 31 3.74 -4.34 -8.24
CA MET A 31 3.06 -4.15 -6.94
C MET A 31 3.95 -4.54 -5.75
N ASP A 32 4.65 -5.67 -5.86
CA ASP A 32 5.60 -6.13 -4.84
C ASP A 32 6.74 -5.12 -4.70
N TYR A 33 7.24 -4.54 -5.80
CA TYR A 33 8.25 -3.48 -5.76
C TYR A 33 7.72 -2.19 -5.13
N ALA A 34 6.48 -1.82 -5.43
CA ALA A 34 5.85 -0.61 -4.93
C ALA A 34 5.50 -0.66 -3.44
N THR A 35 5.49 -1.86 -2.83
CA THR A 35 5.09 -2.08 -1.44
C THR A 35 6.26 -2.56 -0.61
N ILE A 36 6.71 -1.74 0.33
CA ILE A 36 7.71 -2.11 1.31
C ILE A 36 7.00 -2.54 2.59
N SER A 37 7.23 -3.79 3.01
CA SER A 37 6.69 -4.34 4.26
C SER A 37 7.83 -4.58 5.25
N HIS A 38 7.95 -3.72 6.26
CA HIS A 38 8.96 -3.79 7.30
C HIS A 38 8.36 -4.36 8.60
N ILE A 39 8.88 -5.50 9.04
CA ILE A 39 8.54 -6.10 10.34
C ILE A 39 9.50 -5.55 11.39
N LYS A 40 9.01 -4.73 12.33
CA LYS A 40 9.78 -4.09 13.41
C LYS A 40 9.89 -4.99 14.65
N GLY A 41 10.03 -6.31 14.45
CA GLY A 41 10.05 -7.29 15.54
C GLY A 41 8.78 -7.22 16.41
N THR A 42 8.94 -7.01 17.72
CA THR A 42 7.83 -6.91 18.67
C THR A 42 7.06 -5.60 18.59
N GLU A 43 7.62 -4.57 17.93
CA GLU A 43 6.95 -3.28 17.74
C GLU A 43 5.87 -3.36 16.67
N GLY A 44 5.92 -4.39 15.81
CA GLY A 44 4.87 -4.71 14.86
C GLY A 44 5.33 -4.64 13.40
N ARG A 45 4.53 -3.97 12.56
CA ARG A 45 4.73 -3.94 11.11
C ARG A 45 4.36 -2.59 10.53
N VAL A 46 5.24 -2.05 9.70
CA VAL A 46 4.99 -0.89 8.84
C VAL A 46 4.89 -1.37 7.40
N ILE A 47 3.84 -0.95 6.70
CA ILE A 47 3.66 -1.17 5.27
C ILE A 47 3.61 0.19 4.61
N VAL A 48 4.50 0.44 3.66
CA VAL A 48 4.54 1.67 2.86
C VAL A 48 4.32 1.30 1.41
N THR A 49 3.35 1.92 0.76
CA THR A 49 3.02 1.65 -0.64
C THR A 49 3.02 2.93 -1.46
N TRP A 50 3.72 2.91 -2.59
CA TRP A 50 3.65 3.97 -3.60
C TRP A 50 2.66 3.61 -4.72
N MET A 51 1.56 4.36 -4.81
CA MET A 51 0.58 4.21 -5.89
C MET A 51 1.12 4.85 -7.17
N ALA A 52 1.95 4.11 -7.90
CA ALA A 52 2.59 4.58 -9.14
C ALA A 52 1.79 4.21 -10.40
N ALA A 53 1.99 4.95 -11.49
CA ALA A 53 1.30 4.75 -12.77
C ALA A 53 1.36 3.29 -13.31
N PRO A 54 2.50 2.56 -13.23
CA PRO A 54 2.56 1.16 -13.70
C PRO A 54 1.60 0.20 -12.98
N LEU A 55 1.11 0.57 -11.79
CA LEU A 55 0.22 -0.26 -10.98
C LEU A 55 -1.25 -0.06 -11.32
N VAL A 56 -1.59 1.06 -11.96
CA VAL A 56 -2.97 1.47 -12.18
C VAL A 56 -3.31 1.28 -13.66
N PRO A 57 -4.07 0.23 -14.03
CA PRO A 57 -4.42 -0.07 -15.42
C PRO A 57 -5.53 0.84 -15.96
N ALA A 58 -5.55 2.10 -15.54
CA ALA A 58 -6.47 3.14 -16.00
C ALA A 58 -5.64 4.24 -16.69
N PRO A 59 -5.65 4.34 -18.03
CA PRO A 59 -4.87 5.35 -18.76
C PRO A 59 -5.18 6.78 -18.31
N THR A 60 -6.41 7.03 -17.87
CA THR A 60 -6.85 8.32 -17.33
C THR A 60 -6.17 8.70 -16.01
N MET A 61 -5.61 7.74 -15.27
CA MET A 61 -4.89 7.98 -14.02
C MET A 61 -3.40 8.23 -14.23
N GLN A 62 -2.82 7.82 -15.37
CA GLN A 62 -1.38 7.96 -15.61
C GLN A 62 -0.89 9.41 -15.49
N PRO A 63 -1.53 10.42 -16.13
CA PRO A 63 -1.08 11.81 -16.02
C PRO A 63 -1.14 12.36 -14.59
N LEU A 64 -2.07 11.84 -13.77
CA LEU A 64 -2.19 12.21 -12.37
C LEU A 64 -1.06 11.59 -11.56
N LEU A 65 -0.77 10.31 -11.76
CA LEU A 65 0.29 9.61 -11.04
C LEU A 65 1.71 9.95 -11.55
N ASP A 66 1.81 10.60 -12.71
CA ASP A 66 3.04 11.26 -13.16
C ASP A 66 3.24 12.64 -12.52
N ARG A 67 2.14 13.33 -12.19
CA ARG A 67 2.15 14.66 -11.57
C ARG A 67 2.23 14.61 -10.04
N TYR A 68 1.71 13.53 -9.44
CA TYR A 68 1.60 13.36 -8.01
C TYR A 68 2.24 12.05 -7.55
N VAL A 69 3.00 12.12 -6.46
CA VAL A 69 3.43 10.96 -5.68
C VAL A 69 2.38 10.68 -4.62
N VAL A 70 1.81 9.48 -4.64
CA VAL A 70 0.73 9.08 -3.73
C VAL A 70 1.22 7.92 -2.88
N ILE A 71 1.34 8.15 -1.57
CA ILE A 71 1.91 7.20 -0.61
C ILE A 71 0.83 6.81 0.40
N SER A 72 0.69 5.50 0.65
CA SER A 72 0.00 5.02 1.84
C SER A 72 0.97 4.42 2.84
N ILE A 73 0.68 4.65 4.12
CA ILE A 73 1.37 4.03 5.24
C ILE A 73 0.34 3.36 6.13
N VAL A 74 0.65 2.14 6.56
CA VAL A 74 -0.07 1.40 7.59
C VAL A 74 0.94 0.99 8.65
N HIS A 75 0.67 1.31 9.90
CA HIS A 75 1.47 0.85 11.03
C HIS A 75 0.57 0.07 11.99
N THR A 76 0.91 -1.20 12.18
CA THR A 76 0.24 -2.07 13.15
C THR A 76 1.19 -2.55 14.23
N ARG A 77 0.70 -2.71 15.45
CA ARG A 77 1.40 -3.45 16.52
C ARG A 77 0.73 -4.79 16.78
N GLN A 78 1.50 -5.73 17.31
CA GLN A 78 0.99 -7.03 17.75
C GLN A 78 1.05 -7.12 19.27
N GLY A 79 -0.11 -7.06 19.93
CA GLY A 79 -0.24 -7.22 21.37
C GLY A 79 -0.12 -8.69 21.81
N ALA A 80 -0.02 -8.88 23.13
CA ALA A 80 -0.05 -10.20 23.74
C ALA A 80 -1.32 -10.98 23.31
N GLY A 81 -1.16 -12.25 22.96
CA GLY A 81 -2.26 -13.08 22.43
C GLY A 81 -2.57 -12.86 20.95
N GLY A 82 -1.75 -12.08 20.22
CA GLY A 82 -1.85 -11.92 18.77
C GLY A 82 -2.86 -10.86 18.32
N ALA A 83 -3.42 -10.07 19.24
CA ALA A 83 -4.28 -8.94 18.90
C ALA A 83 -3.50 -7.89 18.08
N VAL A 84 -4.08 -7.41 16.99
CA VAL A 84 -3.48 -6.36 16.15
C VAL A 84 -4.11 -5.02 16.48
N THR A 85 -3.29 -4.00 16.72
CA THR A 85 -3.73 -2.59 16.87
C THR A 85 -3.14 -1.76 15.74
N TRP A 86 -3.79 -0.65 15.40
CA TRP A 86 -3.33 0.29 14.38
C TRP A 86 -2.92 1.61 15.01
N ASP A 87 -1.76 2.10 14.62
CA ASP A 87 -1.24 3.37 15.09
C ASP A 87 -1.69 4.52 14.18
N ASP A 88 -1.82 5.69 14.79
CA ASP A 88 -1.89 6.93 14.06
C ASP A 88 -0.50 7.27 13.51
N ILE A 89 -0.47 7.78 12.29
CA ILE A 89 0.75 8.03 11.53
C ILE A 89 0.90 9.54 11.39
N GLU A 90 2.02 10.05 11.90
CA GLU A 90 2.40 11.46 11.86
C GLU A 90 3.88 11.58 11.49
N GLY A 91 4.33 12.79 11.12
CA GLY A 91 5.74 13.07 10.88
C GLY A 91 6.33 12.41 9.62
N VAL A 92 5.49 12.03 8.66
CA VAL A 92 5.92 11.46 7.38
C VAL A 92 6.63 12.55 6.57
N GLN A 93 7.83 12.24 6.08
CA GLN A 93 8.57 13.10 5.17
C GLN A 93 8.83 12.36 3.86
N VAL A 94 8.62 13.05 2.74
CA VAL A 94 8.83 12.46 1.41
C VAL A 94 9.82 13.34 0.65
N THR A 95 10.87 12.72 0.11
CA THR A 95 11.98 13.40 -0.58
C THR A 95 12.34 12.69 -1.88
N ASP A 96 12.99 13.42 -2.78
CA ASP A 96 13.63 12.84 -3.97
C ASP A 96 15.02 12.24 -3.66
N GLY A 97 15.67 11.68 -4.68
CA GLY A 97 17.02 11.12 -4.57
C GLY A 97 18.12 12.11 -4.18
N ASN A 98 17.87 13.42 -4.27
CA ASN A 98 18.80 14.48 -3.88
C ASN A 98 18.51 14.99 -2.45
N GLY A 99 17.53 14.42 -1.75
CA GLY A 99 17.09 14.85 -0.44
C GLY A 99 16.20 16.09 -0.46
N GLN A 100 15.67 16.51 -1.62
CA GLN A 100 14.72 17.61 -1.68
C GLN A 100 13.34 17.13 -1.25
N ALA A 101 12.73 17.82 -0.28
CA ALA A 101 11.39 17.52 0.18
C ALA A 101 10.35 17.76 -0.93
N LEU A 102 9.48 16.79 -1.14
CA LEU A 102 8.33 16.95 -2.01
C LEU A 102 7.27 17.79 -1.30
N LYS A 103 6.58 18.64 -2.07
CA LYS A 103 5.53 19.50 -1.54
C LYS A 103 4.25 18.70 -1.38
N GLU A 104 3.78 18.56 -0.14
CA GLU A 104 2.49 17.95 0.14
C GLU A 104 1.34 18.79 -0.42
N VAL A 105 0.36 18.12 -1.02
CA VAL A 105 -0.82 18.71 -1.61
C VAL A 105 -1.86 18.89 -0.50
N THR A 106 -2.38 20.11 -0.38
CA THR A 106 -3.41 20.40 0.62
C THR A 106 -4.73 19.70 0.27
N PRO A 107 -5.52 19.25 1.26
CA PRO A 107 -6.73 18.46 1.00
C PRO A 107 -7.73 19.08 0.01
N ASP A 108 -7.84 20.41 0.00
CA ASP A 108 -8.72 21.19 -0.87
C ASP A 108 -8.25 21.26 -2.33
N THR A 109 -6.99 20.93 -2.60
CA THR A 109 -6.39 20.97 -3.94
C THR A 109 -6.14 19.58 -4.55
N ILE A 110 -6.45 18.50 -3.81
CA ILE A 110 -6.33 17.14 -4.32
C ILE A 110 -7.35 16.91 -5.47
N PRO A 111 -6.91 16.42 -6.64
CA PRO A 111 -7.80 16.04 -7.73
C PRO A 111 -8.90 15.07 -7.28
N PRO A 112 -10.18 15.25 -7.66
CA PRO A 112 -11.28 14.39 -7.23
C PRO A 112 -11.09 12.90 -7.52
N SER A 113 -10.39 12.57 -8.61
CA SER A 113 -10.03 11.19 -8.95
C SER A 113 -9.06 10.55 -7.95
N LEU A 114 -8.10 11.31 -7.43
CA LEU A 114 -7.20 10.82 -6.38
C LEU A 114 -7.95 10.68 -5.05
N VAL A 115 -8.85 11.61 -4.71
CA VAL A 115 -9.74 11.48 -3.55
C VAL A 115 -10.58 10.20 -3.65
N GLY A 116 -11.20 9.94 -4.81
CA GLY A 116 -11.99 8.74 -5.01
C GLY A 116 -11.16 7.45 -4.92
N MET A 117 -9.92 7.48 -5.43
CA MET A 117 -9.00 6.36 -5.38
C MET A 117 -8.58 6.04 -3.93
N THR A 118 -8.13 7.04 -3.16
CA THR A 118 -7.70 6.84 -1.77
C THR A 118 -8.87 6.42 -0.89
N ALA A 119 -10.03 7.06 -1.01
CA ALA A 119 -11.24 6.69 -0.26
C ALA A 119 -11.68 5.24 -0.55
N SER A 120 -11.59 4.80 -1.81
CA SER A 120 -11.93 3.42 -2.19
C SER A 120 -10.95 2.40 -1.58
N ALA A 121 -9.66 2.72 -1.56
CA ALA A 121 -8.65 1.88 -0.92
C ALA A 121 -8.81 1.83 0.60
N GLU A 122 -9.12 2.96 1.25
CA GLU A 122 -9.46 2.99 2.68
C GLU A 122 -10.70 2.14 2.99
N ALA A 123 -11.76 2.26 2.19
CA ALA A 123 -12.97 1.48 2.37
C ALA A 123 -12.68 -0.04 2.27
N ALA A 124 -11.89 -0.45 1.28
CA ALA A 124 -11.47 -1.85 1.13
C ALA A 124 -10.66 -2.34 2.34
N MET A 125 -9.75 -1.51 2.85
CA MET A 125 -8.97 -1.88 4.04
C MET A 125 -9.84 -1.93 5.30
N ARG A 126 -10.74 -0.97 5.49
CA ARG A 126 -11.69 -1.02 6.61
C ARG A 126 -12.55 -2.27 6.52
N GLN A 127 -13.03 -2.65 5.33
CA GLN A 127 -13.78 -3.88 5.14
C GLN A 127 -12.97 -5.11 5.54
N SER A 128 -11.71 -5.23 5.09
CA SER A 128 -10.86 -6.39 5.41
C SER A 128 -10.44 -6.47 6.88
N THR A 129 -10.47 -5.35 7.59
CA THR A 129 -10.06 -5.22 9.00
C THR A 129 -11.23 -5.07 9.98
N GLN A 130 -12.47 -5.38 9.54
CA GLN A 130 -13.68 -5.27 10.36
C GLN A 130 -13.90 -3.85 10.92
N GLY A 131 -13.55 -2.84 10.13
CA GLY A 131 -13.76 -1.42 10.42
C GLY A 131 -12.68 -0.76 11.27
N LYS A 132 -11.67 -1.50 11.72
CA LYS A 132 -10.68 -1.02 12.68
C LYS A 132 -9.37 -0.51 12.03
N GLY A 133 -9.10 -0.91 10.80
CA GLY A 133 -7.90 -0.53 10.05
C GLY A 133 -7.75 0.97 9.89
N LYS A 134 -6.51 1.45 10.08
CA LYS A 134 -6.10 2.83 9.81
C LYS A 134 -5.08 2.86 8.67
N MET A 135 -5.21 3.86 7.83
CA MET A 135 -4.27 4.20 6.76
C MET A 135 -3.96 5.68 6.86
N HIS A 136 -2.72 6.05 6.61
CA HIS A 136 -2.38 7.42 6.27
C HIS A 136 -2.13 7.51 4.77
N TRP A 137 -2.70 8.55 4.14
CA TRP A 137 -2.43 8.90 2.76
C TRP A 137 -1.71 10.24 2.70
N GLY A 138 -0.55 10.25 2.04
CA GLY A 138 0.15 11.47 1.65
C GLY A 138 0.11 11.62 0.14
N ILE A 139 -0.26 12.81 -0.35
CA ILE A 139 -0.23 13.15 -1.77
C ILE A 139 0.72 14.33 -1.93
N TYR A 140 1.72 14.18 -2.80
CA TYR A 140 2.78 15.15 -2.98
C TYR A 140 2.89 15.53 -4.46
N GLU A 141 3.25 16.78 -4.75
CA GLU A 141 3.70 17.16 -6.08
C GLU A 141 4.98 16.37 -6.42
N ALA A 142 4.98 15.68 -7.55
CA ALA A 142 6.03 14.71 -7.86
C ALA A 142 7.42 15.34 -8.08
N GLY A 143 7.47 16.61 -8.51
CA GLY A 143 8.73 17.32 -8.76
C GLY A 143 9.58 16.58 -9.80
N ALA A 144 10.80 16.18 -9.39
CA ALA A 144 11.71 15.39 -10.22
C ALA A 144 11.44 13.87 -10.16
N VAL A 145 10.61 13.40 -9.24
CA VAL A 145 10.30 11.97 -9.09
C VAL A 145 9.33 11.56 -10.19
N ASN A 146 9.67 10.49 -10.92
CA ASN A 146 8.76 9.84 -11.83
C ASN A 146 9.00 8.33 -11.81
N ALA A 147 7.92 7.56 -11.67
CA ALA A 147 7.99 6.11 -11.56
C ALA A 147 8.70 5.44 -12.76
N CYS A 148 8.66 6.04 -13.94
CA CYS A 148 9.19 5.47 -15.18
C CYS A 148 10.38 6.22 -15.77
N ARG A 149 11.01 7.12 -15.01
CA ARG A 149 12.29 7.75 -15.39
C ARG A 149 13.35 7.46 -14.33
N PRO A 150 14.65 7.49 -14.66
CA PRO A 150 15.71 7.35 -13.67
C PRO A 150 15.57 8.35 -12.53
N GLY A 151 15.70 7.87 -11.30
CA GLY A 151 15.49 8.69 -10.10
C GLY A 151 15.35 7.84 -8.85
N LYS A 152 14.92 8.49 -7.76
CA LYS A 152 14.68 7.83 -6.48
C LYS A 152 13.61 8.58 -5.70
N LEU A 153 12.76 7.83 -5.01
CA LEU A 153 11.80 8.32 -4.02
C LEU A 153 12.22 7.80 -2.65
N VAL A 154 12.16 8.64 -1.63
CA VAL A 154 12.42 8.25 -0.24
C VAL A 154 11.30 8.77 0.66
N VAL A 155 10.73 7.87 1.46
CA VAL A 155 9.74 8.15 2.49
C VAL A 155 10.40 7.87 3.84
N ALA A 156 10.50 8.88 4.70
CA ALA A 156 10.98 8.73 6.07
C ALA A 156 9.79 8.71 7.04
N TYR A 157 9.77 7.70 7.91
CA TYR A 157 8.75 7.53 8.93
C TYR A 157 9.31 6.70 10.09
N ASP A 158 9.03 7.13 11.33
CA ASP A 158 9.38 6.40 12.55
C ASP A 158 10.86 5.98 12.64
N GLY A 159 11.75 6.92 12.28
CA GLY A 159 13.21 6.74 12.28
C GLY A 159 13.77 5.94 11.09
N GLU A 160 12.90 5.38 10.24
CA GLU A 160 13.26 4.53 9.11
C GLU A 160 13.16 5.28 7.78
N GLN A 161 13.93 4.82 6.78
CA GLN A 161 13.84 5.30 5.39
C GLN A 161 13.41 4.17 4.46
N TYR A 162 12.31 4.41 3.74
CA TYR A 162 11.73 3.51 2.75
C TYR A 162 11.94 4.12 1.37
N SER A 163 12.68 3.44 0.49
CA SER A 163 13.05 4.03 -0.79
C SER A 163 12.79 3.14 -1.99
N TRP A 164 12.49 3.77 -3.12
CA TRP A 164 12.33 3.13 -4.43
C TRP A 164 13.29 3.77 -5.42
N ASP A 165 14.09 2.96 -6.09
CA ASP A 165 14.80 3.39 -7.28
C ASP A 165 13.83 3.35 -8.47
N THR A 166 13.97 4.29 -9.40
CA THR A 166 13.18 4.35 -10.63
C THR A 166 14.11 4.22 -11.85
N PRO A 167 13.66 3.66 -12.99
CA PRO A 167 12.29 3.25 -13.30
C PRO A 167 11.83 1.98 -12.57
N MET A 168 10.57 1.97 -12.12
CA MET A 168 9.92 0.82 -11.51
C MET A 168 9.70 -0.31 -12.54
N PRO A 169 9.63 -1.57 -12.08
CA PRO A 169 9.15 -2.66 -12.92
C PRO A 169 7.77 -2.34 -13.51
N GLY A 170 7.55 -2.73 -14.78
CA GLY A 170 6.29 -2.49 -15.50
C GLY A 170 6.24 -1.19 -16.30
N CYS A 171 7.24 -0.32 -16.17
CA CYS A 171 7.37 0.85 -17.04
C CYS A 171 7.64 0.45 -18.51
N PRO A 172 7.15 1.23 -19.49
CA PRO A 172 7.48 1.04 -20.90
C PRO A 172 9.00 1.06 -21.10
N LYS A 173 9.52 0.08 -21.85
CA LYS A 173 10.92 0.12 -22.29
C LYS A 173 11.01 1.12 -23.44
N THR A 174 11.70 2.23 -23.21
CA THR A 174 12.11 3.18 -24.26
C THR A 174 13.23 2.59 -25.11
#